data_AF-A0A1Q7N5V2-F1
#
_entry.id   AF-A0A1Q7N5V2-F1
#
_cell.length_a   1.000
_cell.length_b   1.000
_cell.length_c   1.000
_cell.angle_alpha   90.00
_cell.angle_beta   90.00
_cell.angle_gamma   90.00
#
_symmetry.space_group_name_H-M   'P 1'
#
loop_
_entity.id
_entity.type
_entity.pdbx_description
1 polymer ?
#
loop_
_entity_poly.entity_id
_entity_poly.type
_entity_poly.pdbx_seq_one_letter_code
_entity_poly.pdbx_strand_id
1 'polypeptide(L)'
;MRDVSEAMRNATSDLRRQNPSQASASANRALEKLREMERQLQAARPDERRRALGDMQLEARQLADAERQIASELGKTGQGDTAKDAVRRLAGEQGRLADRARRLQDSLKQQGAGAGRGSPSDKASAQSQAAAGEAAKDLERQRLADRMQQSADAMRAAADRGQGTQRGNTAAGAQSGETKAQAGAQDAMARELDKVADKLASASGAKDGESRKLSDQLARVQEQRDKLDRVGRELGQMGRQSGANGSQGASAQKSPGQTGRAGEGQQGGGGGSGSDLAKLREESMRQLQETRDLLNQLAREDQTYAQGGAGFTFEGRGMTMSAPGTEAFKQDFARWEDLKRQMTAALEHAASSLSKKLQAKQARDRLAAGADDKAPPEYRKQVDTYFKAIAGKKKP
;
A
#
# COMPACT_ATOMS: atom_id res chain seq x y z
N MET A 1 2.21 21.74 31.30
CA MET A 1 2.78 23.11 31.25
C MET A 1 2.58 23.88 32.55
N ARG A 2 1.37 23.98 33.13
CA ARG A 2 1.12 24.68 34.42
C ARG A 2 2.04 24.21 35.56
N ASP A 3 2.14 22.90 35.76
CA ASP A 3 2.88 22.34 36.90
C ASP A 3 4.41 22.52 36.81
N VAL A 4 4.95 22.61 35.59
CA VAL A 4 6.37 22.90 35.35
C VAL A 4 6.66 24.38 35.61
N SER A 5 5.77 25.26 35.16
CA SER A 5 5.86 26.71 35.40
C SER A 5 5.74 27.06 36.88
N GLU A 6 4.92 26.35 37.64
CA GLU A 6 4.80 26.50 39.10
C GLU A 6 6.05 26.00 39.84
N ALA A 7 6.60 24.85 39.45
CA ALA A 7 7.84 24.34 40.03
C ALA A 7 9.04 25.27 39.79
N MET A 8 9.14 25.87 38.59
CA MET A 8 10.18 26.86 38.27
C MET A 8 9.98 28.20 38.99
N ARG A 9 8.73 28.67 39.16
CA ARG A 9 8.44 29.86 39.98
C ARG A 9 8.83 29.66 41.44
N ASN A 10 8.52 28.50 42.00
CA ASN A 10 8.88 28.17 43.38
C ASN A 10 10.41 28.08 43.53
N ALA A 11 11.10 27.41 42.61
CA ALA A 11 12.57 27.36 42.59
C ALA A 11 13.21 28.76 42.52
N THR A 12 12.64 29.65 41.69
CA THR A 12 13.11 31.05 41.56
C THR A 12 12.82 31.88 42.81
N SER A 13 11.67 31.65 43.46
CA SER A 13 11.29 32.29 44.72
C SER A 13 12.19 31.84 45.87
N ASP A 14 12.54 30.55 45.93
CA ASP A 14 13.43 29.97 46.95
C ASP A 14 14.88 30.43 46.78
N LEU A 15 15.34 30.58 45.53
CA LEU A 15 16.66 31.15 45.22
C LEU A 15 16.75 32.62 45.65
N ARG A 16 15.67 33.39 45.48
CA ARG A 16 15.57 34.79 45.93
C ARG A 16 15.55 34.93 47.45
N ARG A 17 15.08 33.89 48.16
CA ARG A 17 15.09 33.79 49.64
C ARG A 17 16.40 33.20 50.20
N GLN A 18 17.44 33.05 49.37
CA GLN A 18 18.76 32.52 49.75
C GLN A 18 18.72 31.09 50.33
N ASN A 19 17.78 30.25 49.90
CA ASN A 19 17.72 28.84 50.28
C ASN A 19 18.20 27.93 49.12
N PRO A 20 19.52 27.82 48.88
CA PRO A 20 20.06 27.10 47.73
C PRO A 20 19.72 25.60 47.75
N SER A 21 19.60 24.98 48.93
CA SER A 21 19.24 23.57 49.08
C SER A 21 17.81 23.29 48.61
N GLN A 22 16.83 24.13 49.00
CA GLN A 22 15.43 23.98 48.60
C GLN A 22 15.22 24.30 47.12
N ALA A 23 15.91 25.32 46.59
CA ALA A 23 15.89 25.66 45.17
C ALA A 23 16.47 24.54 44.29
N SER A 24 17.53 23.85 44.73
CA SER A 24 18.09 22.70 44.01
C SER A 24 17.14 21.51 43.96
N ALA A 25 16.42 21.24 45.07
CA ALA A 25 15.44 20.18 45.15
C ALA A 25 14.20 20.45 44.26
N SER A 26 13.72 21.69 44.20
CA SER A 26 12.62 22.08 43.32
C SER A 26 13.03 22.10 41.85
N ALA A 27 14.26 22.51 41.53
CA ALA A 27 14.84 22.41 40.19
C ALA A 27 14.97 20.95 39.71
N ASN A 28 15.44 20.03 40.57
CA ASN A 28 15.53 18.60 40.25
C ASN A 28 14.15 17.99 39.96
N ARG A 29 13.12 18.32 40.77
CA ARG A 29 11.73 17.89 40.49
C ARG A 29 11.20 18.47 39.19
N ALA A 30 11.55 19.71 38.85
CA ALA A 30 11.15 20.31 37.58
C ALA A 30 11.81 19.60 36.38
N LEU A 31 13.09 19.23 36.51
CA LEU A 31 13.82 18.46 35.49
C LEU A 31 13.28 17.04 35.31
N GLU A 32 12.93 16.35 36.40
CA GLU A 32 12.27 15.03 36.33
C GLU A 32 10.92 15.12 35.61
N LYS A 33 10.10 16.11 35.96
CA LYS A 33 8.81 16.36 35.29
C LYS A 33 8.98 16.74 33.81
N LEU A 34 10.02 17.49 33.46
CA LEU A 34 10.33 17.80 32.06
C LEU A 34 10.78 16.56 31.28
N ARG A 35 11.63 15.71 31.86
CA ARG A 35 12.03 14.43 31.24
C ARG A 35 10.87 13.46 31.10
N GLU A 36 9.94 13.45 32.05
CA GLU A 36 8.72 12.65 31.96
C GLU A 36 7.77 13.19 30.88
N MET A 37 7.61 14.51 30.79
CA MET A 37 6.83 15.16 29.73
C MET A 37 7.46 14.93 28.35
N GLU A 38 8.79 14.98 28.24
CA GLU A 38 9.52 14.69 27.02
C GLU A 38 9.30 13.24 26.57
N ARG A 39 9.37 12.27 27.50
CA ARG A 39 9.05 10.87 27.21
C ARG A 39 7.60 10.67 26.77
N GLN A 40 6.65 11.37 27.40
CA GLN A 40 5.24 11.33 27.00
C GLN A 40 5.01 11.97 25.63
N LEU A 41 5.74 13.05 25.29
CA LEU A 41 5.66 13.72 23.99
C LEU A 41 6.34 12.92 22.88
N GLN A 42 7.45 12.23 23.19
CA GLN A 42 8.11 11.30 22.27
C GLN A 42 7.16 10.13 21.95
N ALA A 43 6.64 9.44 22.96
CA ALA A 43 5.65 8.35 22.80
C ALA A 43 4.35 8.80 22.09
N ALA A 44 4.04 10.09 22.14
CA ALA A 44 2.90 10.68 21.46
C ALA A 44 3.18 11.05 19.99
N ARG A 45 4.41 10.89 19.47
CA ARG A 45 4.74 11.21 18.09
C ARG A 45 3.96 10.34 17.10
N PRO A 46 3.46 10.92 16.00
CA PRO A 46 2.65 10.20 15.02
C PRO A 46 3.40 9.00 14.40
N ASP A 47 4.71 9.09 14.21
CA ASP A 47 5.52 8.00 13.64
C ASP A 47 5.73 6.85 14.61
N GLU A 48 5.94 7.15 15.89
CA GLU A 48 6.05 6.12 16.93
C GLU A 48 4.71 5.40 17.11
N ARG A 49 3.59 6.12 16.98
CA ARG A 49 2.25 5.53 16.96
C ARG A 49 2.00 4.67 15.72
N ARG A 50 2.45 5.09 14.53
CA ARG A 50 2.35 4.28 13.30
C ARG A 50 3.21 3.02 13.39
N ARG A 51 4.42 3.13 13.93
CA ARG A 51 5.30 1.98 14.19
C ARG A 51 4.65 1.02 15.18
N ALA A 52 4.17 1.52 16.32
CA ALA A 52 3.47 0.71 17.32
C ALA A 52 2.23 -0.01 16.74
N LEU A 53 1.46 0.65 15.86
CA LEU A 53 0.34 0.01 15.15
C LEU A 53 0.81 -1.05 14.16
N GLY A 54 1.92 -0.82 13.46
CA GLY A 54 2.55 -1.82 12.59
C GLY A 54 3.05 -3.04 13.37
N ASP A 55 3.63 -2.83 14.55
CA ASP A 55 4.10 -3.90 15.44
C ASP A 55 2.91 -4.73 15.96
N MET A 56 1.82 -4.08 16.38
CA MET A 56 0.59 -4.77 16.80
C MET A 56 -0.07 -5.53 15.64
N GLN A 57 -0.04 -4.99 14.42
CA GLN A 57 -0.51 -5.69 13.23
C GLN A 57 0.33 -6.95 12.96
N LEU A 58 1.66 -6.84 13.07
CA LEU A 58 2.56 -7.98 12.90
C LEU A 58 2.29 -9.04 13.97
N GLU A 59 2.12 -8.63 15.22
CA GLU A 59 1.81 -9.54 16.32
C GLU A 59 0.46 -10.26 16.09
N ALA A 60 -0.58 -9.54 15.67
CA ALA A 60 -1.87 -10.14 15.33
C ALA A 60 -1.75 -11.23 14.24
N ARG A 61 -0.94 -10.98 13.20
CA ARG A 61 -0.66 -11.97 12.14
C ARG A 61 0.11 -13.17 12.65
N GLN A 62 1.14 -12.95 13.47
CA GLN A 62 1.91 -14.04 14.07
C GLN A 62 1.05 -14.91 15.00
N LEU A 63 0.11 -14.31 15.73
CA LEU A 63 -0.86 -15.06 16.54
C LEU A 63 -1.80 -15.88 15.64
N ALA A 64 -2.29 -15.30 14.54
CA ALA A 64 -3.14 -16.01 13.58
C ALA A 64 -2.42 -17.21 12.94
N ASP A 65 -1.16 -17.03 12.54
CA ASP A 65 -0.33 -18.10 11.97
C ASP A 65 -0.06 -19.21 12.99
N ALA A 66 0.19 -18.85 14.25
CA ALA A 66 0.39 -19.82 15.33
C ALA A 66 -0.89 -20.64 15.62
N GLU A 67 -2.07 -20.00 15.62
CA GLU A 67 -3.36 -20.70 15.76
C GLU A 67 -3.60 -21.69 14.62
N ARG A 68 -3.30 -21.31 13.37
CA ARG A 68 -3.39 -22.21 12.21
C ARG A 68 -2.42 -23.37 12.31
N GLN A 69 -1.22 -23.14 12.84
CA GLN A 69 -0.25 -24.20 13.08
C GLN A 69 -0.77 -25.18 14.13
N ILE A 70 -1.33 -24.70 15.25
CA ILE A 70 -1.95 -25.57 16.27
C ILE A 70 -3.12 -26.35 15.67
N ALA A 71 -3.99 -25.71 14.87
CA ALA A 71 -5.08 -26.40 14.16
C ALA A 71 -4.58 -27.52 13.24
N SER A 72 -3.51 -27.24 12.48
CA SER A 72 -2.89 -28.21 11.56
C SER A 72 -2.26 -29.37 12.32
N GLU A 73 -1.50 -29.10 13.38
CA GLU A 73 -0.88 -30.13 14.19
C GLU A 73 -1.94 -30.97 14.92
N LEU A 74 -3.00 -30.34 15.43
CA LEU A 74 -4.12 -31.06 16.05
C LEU A 74 -4.86 -31.96 15.05
N GLY A 75 -5.00 -31.51 13.79
CA GLY A 75 -5.56 -32.33 12.71
C GLY A 75 -4.65 -33.47 12.24
N LYS A 76 -3.33 -33.36 12.44
CA LYS A 76 -2.35 -34.43 12.17
C LYS A 76 -2.10 -35.35 13.37
N THR A 77 -2.49 -34.92 14.57
CA THR A 77 -2.23 -35.68 15.78
C THR A 77 -3.06 -36.97 15.76
N GLY A 78 -2.39 -38.12 15.64
CA GLY A 78 -2.99 -39.44 15.55
C GLY A 78 -3.53 -39.97 16.89
N GLN A 79 -3.72 -41.29 17.02
CA GLN A 79 -4.13 -41.94 18.28
C GLN A 79 -2.92 -42.57 19.00
N GLY A 80 -2.92 -42.54 20.34
CA GLY A 80 -1.90 -43.19 21.17
C GLY A 80 -1.28 -42.27 22.24
N ASP A 81 -0.31 -42.77 23.00
CA ASP A 81 0.33 -41.98 24.07
C ASP A 81 1.19 -40.82 23.54
N THR A 82 1.82 -41.00 22.37
CA THR A 82 2.55 -39.94 21.66
C THR A 82 1.65 -38.78 21.23
N ALA A 83 0.38 -39.07 20.91
CA ALA A 83 -0.62 -38.06 20.59
C ALA A 83 -1.04 -37.27 21.84
N LYS A 84 -1.13 -37.91 23.01
CA LYS A 84 -1.44 -37.23 24.27
C LYS A 84 -0.35 -36.23 24.65
N ASP A 85 0.91 -36.62 24.50
CA ASP A 85 2.05 -35.73 24.76
C ASP A 85 2.08 -34.54 23.76
N ALA A 86 1.73 -34.79 22.50
CA ALA A 86 1.57 -33.73 21.50
C ALA A 86 0.43 -32.76 21.89
N VAL A 87 -0.75 -33.26 22.27
CA VAL A 87 -1.87 -32.43 22.72
C VAL A 87 -1.52 -31.64 23.98
N ARG A 88 -0.79 -32.23 24.94
CA ARG A 88 -0.33 -31.52 26.15
C ARG A 88 0.66 -30.41 25.81
N ARG A 89 1.55 -30.62 24.83
CA ARG A 89 2.46 -29.57 24.31
C ARG A 89 1.69 -28.45 23.63
N LEU A 90 0.76 -28.79 22.73
CA LEU A 90 -0.10 -27.84 22.03
C LEU A 90 -0.95 -27.03 23.01
N ALA A 91 -1.45 -27.64 24.09
CA ALA A 91 -2.16 -26.94 25.14
C ALA A 91 -1.29 -25.92 25.89
N GLY A 92 0.00 -26.22 26.07
CA GLY A 92 0.98 -25.28 26.62
C GLY A 92 1.28 -24.12 25.66
N GLU A 93 1.35 -24.39 24.37
CA GLU A 93 1.49 -23.37 23.32
C GLU A 93 0.27 -22.45 23.27
N GLN A 94 -0.94 -23.02 23.28
CA GLN A 94 -2.19 -22.28 23.29
C GLN A 94 -2.31 -21.34 24.50
N GLY A 95 -1.88 -21.77 25.68
CA GLY A 95 -1.84 -20.91 26.87
C GLY A 95 -0.91 -19.70 26.69
N ARG A 96 0.28 -19.92 26.10
CA ARG A 96 1.20 -18.81 25.78
C ARG A 96 0.63 -17.85 24.73
N LEU A 97 -0.11 -18.37 23.73
CA LEU A 97 -0.79 -17.53 22.75
C LEU A 97 -1.92 -16.72 23.40
N ALA A 98 -2.67 -17.29 24.34
CA ALA A 98 -3.71 -16.59 25.10
C ALA A 98 -3.13 -15.39 25.88
N ASP A 99 -1.99 -15.59 26.56
CA ASP A 99 -1.30 -14.52 27.28
C ASP A 99 -0.81 -13.41 26.34
N ARG A 100 -0.26 -13.77 25.18
CA ARG A 100 0.14 -12.80 24.15
C ARG A 100 -1.05 -12.03 23.58
N ALA A 101 -2.16 -12.72 23.29
CA ALA A 101 -3.38 -12.09 22.81
C ALA A 101 -3.96 -11.10 23.83
N ARG A 102 -3.86 -11.41 25.14
CA ARG A 102 -4.24 -10.47 26.20
C ARG A 102 -3.34 -9.23 26.23
N ARG A 103 -2.02 -9.39 26.10
CA ARG A 103 -1.07 -8.26 26.00
C ARG A 103 -1.32 -7.41 24.76
N LEU A 104 -1.63 -8.03 23.62
CA LEU A 104 -2.00 -7.33 22.39
C LEU A 104 -3.28 -6.51 22.60
N GLN A 105 -4.30 -7.09 23.23
CA GLN A 105 -5.55 -6.38 23.57
C GLN A 105 -5.28 -5.18 24.49
N ASP A 106 -4.47 -5.34 25.53
CA ASP A 106 -4.12 -4.27 26.46
C ASP A 106 -3.34 -3.14 25.77
N SER A 107 -2.41 -3.51 24.88
CA SER A 107 -1.65 -2.55 24.05
C SER A 107 -2.56 -1.76 23.11
N LEU A 108 -3.52 -2.43 22.47
CA LEU A 108 -4.53 -1.78 21.63
C LEU A 108 -5.46 -0.86 22.44
N LYS A 109 -5.85 -1.26 23.65
CA LYS A 109 -6.63 -0.41 24.58
C LYS A 109 -5.85 0.84 24.98
N GLN A 110 -4.56 0.70 25.31
CA GLN A 110 -3.70 1.81 25.67
C GLN A 110 -3.52 2.79 24.49
N GLN A 111 -3.33 2.26 23.28
CA GLN A 111 -3.20 3.05 22.05
C GLN A 111 -4.50 3.80 21.70
N GLY A 112 -5.66 3.15 21.88
CA GLY A 112 -6.98 3.75 21.67
C GLY A 112 -7.38 4.78 22.74
N ALA A 113 -6.96 4.59 23.98
CA ALA A 113 -7.24 5.50 25.11
C ALA A 113 -6.43 6.82 25.06
N GLY A 114 -5.35 6.87 24.26
CA GLY A 114 -4.56 8.08 24.03
C GLY A 114 -5.29 9.23 23.30
N ALA A 115 -6.56 9.07 22.95
CA ALA A 115 -7.39 10.04 22.23
C ALA A 115 -7.71 11.33 23.04
N GLY A 116 -7.55 11.33 24.37
CA GLY A 116 -7.98 12.44 25.22
C GLY A 116 -6.93 13.52 25.52
N ARG A 117 -5.68 13.41 25.04
CA ARG A 117 -4.56 14.28 25.47
C ARG A 117 -3.77 14.98 24.36
N GLY A 118 -4.18 14.86 23.09
CA GLY A 118 -3.49 15.49 21.95
C GLY A 118 -4.42 16.37 21.10
N SER A 119 -3.86 17.41 20.48
CA SER A 119 -4.59 18.29 19.56
C SER A 119 -5.19 17.50 18.37
N PRO A 120 -6.43 17.79 17.95
CA PRO A 120 -7.17 17.08 16.91
C PRO A 120 -6.74 17.38 15.45
N SER A 121 -5.52 17.86 15.22
CA SER A 121 -5.15 18.41 13.89
C SER A 121 -4.82 17.37 12.81
N ASP A 122 -4.54 16.11 13.16
CA ASP A 122 -4.19 15.06 12.19
C ASP A 122 -5.28 13.99 12.05
N LYS A 123 -6.04 14.06 10.95
CA LYS A 123 -7.09 13.07 10.60
C LYS A 123 -6.54 11.63 10.54
N ALA A 124 -5.29 11.47 10.09
CA ALA A 124 -4.63 10.17 10.02
C ALA A 124 -4.35 9.58 11.41
N SER A 125 -3.96 10.39 12.40
CA SER A 125 -3.75 9.90 13.77
C SER A 125 -5.07 9.57 14.47
N ALA A 126 -6.12 10.34 14.20
CA ALA A 126 -7.46 10.05 14.74
C ALA A 126 -8.02 8.73 14.19
N GLN A 127 -7.84 8.45 12.89
CA GLN A 127 -8.27 7.20 12.27
C GLN A 127 -7.46 5.99 12.77
N SER A 128 -6.15 6.15 12.92
CA SER A 128 -5.26 5.15 13.52
C SER A 128 -5.65 4.80 14.97
N GLN A 129 -5.98 5.80 15.80
CA GLN A 129 -6.43 5.60 17.18
C GLN A 129 -7.83 4.98 17.27
N ALA A 130 -8.75 5.41 16.40
CA ALA A 130 -10.09 4.83 16.32
C ALA A 130 -10.04 3.35 15.95
N ALA A 131 -9.22 2.97 14.97
CA ALA A 131 -9.05 1.58 14.56
C ALA A 131 -8.43 0.71 15.66
N ALA A 132 -7.45 1.24 16.41
CA ALA A 132 -6.87 0.54 17.57
C ALA A 132 -7.91 0.31 18.68
N GLY A 133 -8.70 1.34 19.00
CA GLY A 133 -9.77 1.25 19.99
C GLY A 133 -10.92 0.33 19.56
N GLU A 134 -11.22 0.27 18.26
CA GLU A 134 -12.23 -0.63 17.70
C GLU A 134 -11.74 -2.08 17.68
N ALA A 135 -10.51 -2.32 17.24
CA ALA A 135 -9.88 -3.64 17.30
C ALA A 135 -9.81 -4.19 18.74
N ALA A 136 -9.47 -3.35 19.71
CA ALA A 136 -9.51 -3.71 21.13
C ALA A 136 -10.90 -4.14 21.59
N LYS A 137 -11.94 -3.39 21.19
CA LYS A 137 -13.35 -3.71 21.51
C LYS A 137 -13.81 -4.99 20.83
N ASP A 138 -13.38 -5.25 19.60
CA ASP A 138 -13.72 -6.47 18.88
C ASP A 138 -13.12 -7.71 19.57
N LEU A 139 -11.83 -7.65 19.93
CA LEU A 139 -11.17 -8.70 20.71
C LEU A 139 -11.85 -8.96 22.06
N GLU A 140 -12.26 -7.91 22.75
CA GLU A 140 -12.95 -7.97 24.04
C GLU A 140 -14.38 -8.54 23.91
N ARG A 141 -15.14 -8.08 22.91
CA ARG A 141 -16.48 -8.60 22.61
C ARG A 141 -16.45 -10.09 22.31
N GLN A 142 -15.42 -10.50 21.58
CA GLN A 142 -15.21 -11.89 21.22
C GLN A 142 -14.53 -12.70 22.33
N ARG A 143 -14.12 -12.08 23.43
CA ARG A 143 -13.38 -12.72 24.53
C ARG A 143 -12.27 -13.64 24.03
N LEU A 144 -11.49 -13.17 23.05
CA LEU A 144 -10.56 -14.03 22.31
C LEU A 144 -9.55 -14.71 23.24
N ALA A 145 -8.90 -13.95 24.12
CA ALA A 145 -7.94 -14.49 25.08
C ALA A 145 -8.57 -15.52 26.03
N ASP A 146 -9.81 -15.29 26.47
CA ASP A 146 -10.50 -16.23 27.37
C ASP A 146 -10.90 -17.52 26.62
N ARG A 147 -11.31 -17.41 25.35
CA ARG A 147 -11.58 -18.59 24.49
C ARG A 147 -10.30 -19.37 24.19
N MET A 148 -9.19 -18.70 23.95
CA MET A 148 -7.88 -19.36 23.79
C MET A 148 -7.48 -20.08 25.08
N GLN A 149 -7.67 -19.47 26.24
CA GLN A 149 -7.42 -20.11 27.53
C GLN A 149 -8.32 -21.34 27.75
N GLN A 150 -9.63 -21.21 27.51
CA GLN A 150 -10.56 -22.33 27.59
C GLN A 150 -10.18 -23.46 26.63
N SER A 151 -9.70 -23.13 25.43
CA SER A 151 -9.24 -24.12 24.46
C SER A 151 -7.97 -24.83 24.94
N ALA A 152 -7.06 -24.12 25.61
CA ALA A 152 -5.89 -24.71 26.25
C ALA A 152 -6.28 -25.67 27.38
N ASP A 153 -7.20 -25.25 28.25
CA ASP A 153 -7.69 -26.07 29.36
C ASP A 153 -8.45 -27.31 28.86
N ALA A 154 -9.24 -27.17 27.79
CA ALA A 154 -9.91 -28.29 27.13
C ALA A 154 -8.91 -29.29 26.54
N MET A 155 -7.83 -28.82 25.91
CA MET A 155 -6.77 -29.70 25.39
C MET A 155 -6.01 -30.42 26.51
N ARG A 156 -5.72 -29.75 27.64
CA ARG A 156 -5.15 -30.44 28.83
C ARG A 156 -6.10 -31.50 29.37
N ALA A 157 -7.38 -31.15 29.53
CA ALA A 157 -8.39 -32.09 30.01
C ALA A 157 -8.58 -33.29 29.07
N ALA A 158 -8.51 -33.08 27.75
CA ALA A 158 -8.58 -34.15 26.76
C ALA A 158 -7.34 -35.07 26.82
N ALA A 159 -6.16 -34.51 27.04
CA ALA A 159 -4.93 -35.29 27.26
C ALA A 159 -4.99 -36.11 28.56
N ASP A 160 -5.57 -35.56 29.63
CA ASP A 160 -5.64 -36.18 30.96
C ASP A 160 -6.75 -37.23 31.08
N ARG A 161 -7.92 -37.05 30.43
CA ARG A 161 -9.00 -38.07 30.39
C ARG A 161 -8.55 -39.39 29.75
N GLY A 162 -7.50 -39.37 28.92
CA GLY A 162 -6.89 -40.57 28.34
C GLY A 162 -6.08 -41.43 29.32
N GLN A 163 -5.98 -41.05 30.60
CA GLN A 163 -5.16 -41.75 31.60
C GLN A 163 -5.95 -42.77 32.45
N GLY A 164 -7.29 -42.84 32.35
CA GLY A 164 -8.10 -43.56 33.34
C GLY A 164 -9.24 -44.45 32.84
N THR A 165 -9.42 -44.70 31.54
CA THR A 165 -10.56 -45.54 31.09
C THR A 165 -10.19 -46.48 29.95
N GLN A 166 -9.65 -47.65 30.30
CA GLN A 166 -9.79 -48.84 29.49
C GLN A 166 -11.28 -49.23 29.43
N ARG A 167 -12.01 -48.79 28.39
CA ARG A 167 -13.18 -49.54 27.89
C ARG A 167 -13.60 -49.11 26.48
N GLY A 168 -13.43 -50.04 25.55
CA GLY A 168 -14.30 -50.16 24.37
C GLY A 168 -13.86 -49.40 23.12
N ASN A 169 -13.85 -50.13 22.01
CA ASN A 169 -13.53 -49.72 20.63
C ASN A 169 -14.47 -48.62 20.04
N THR A 170 -15.33 -48.01 20.86
CA THR A 170 -16.32 -46.98 20.47
C THR A 170 -15.91 -45.55 20.87
N ALA A 171 -14.89 -45.38 21.74
CA ALA A 171 -14.36 -44.06 22.12
C ALA A 171 -13.45 -43.42 21.06
N ALA A 172 -12.91 -44.23 20.14
CA ALA A 172 -11.95 -43.81 19.12
C ALA A 172 -12.53 -42.82 18.10
N GLY A 173 -13.82 -42.96 17.75
CA GLY A 173 -14.52 -42.03 16.85
C GLY A 173 -14.82 -40.68 17.51
N ALA A 174 -15.16 -40.69 18.81
CA ALA A 174 -15.49 -39.49 19.58
C ALA A 174 -14.26 -38.57 19.76
N GLN A 175 -13.09 -39.13 20.10
CA GLN A 175 -11.85 -38.35 20.26
C GLN A 175 -11.35 -37.73 18.94
N SER A 176 -11.53 -38.42 17.81
CA SER A 176 -11.22 -37.86 16.48
C SER A 176 -12.17 -36.72 16.07
N GLY A 177 -13.43 -36.78 16.52
CA GLY A 177 -14.40 -35.69 16.33
C GLY A 177 -14.10 -34.48 17.21
N GLU A 178 -13.70 -34.70 18.47
CA GLU A 178 -13.31 -33.63 19.40
C GLU A 178 -12.06 -32.88 18.94
N THR A 179 -11.01 -33.58 18.50
CA THR A 179 -9.80 -32.97 17.95
C THR A 179 -10.07 -32.15 16.68
N LYS A 180 -10.95 -32.63 15.80
CA LYS A 180 -11.37 -31.89 14.60
C LYS A 180 -12.24 -30.68 14.92
N ALA A 181 -13.15 -30.78 15.87
CA ALA A 181 -13.97 -29.66 16.34
C ALA A 181 -13.09 -28.58 16.99
N GLN A 182 -12.09 -29.01 17.76
CA GLN A 182 -11.11 -28.15 18.37
C GLN A 182 -10.28 -27.43 17.28
N ALA A 183 -9.77 -28.15 16.27
CA ALA A 183 -9.04 -27.55 15.14
C ALA A 183 -9.86 -26.47 14.41
N GLY A 184 -11.17 -26.71 14.20
CA GLY A 184 -12.07 -25.71 13.64
C GLY A 184 -12.25 -24.47 14.53
N ALA A 185 -12.16 -24.61 15.86
CA ALA A 185 -12.17 -23.50 16.79
C ALA A 185 -10.86 -22.69 16.72
N GLN A 186 -9.69 -23.33 16.55
CA GLN A 186 -8.42 -22.63 16.31
C GLN A 186 -8.43 -21.85 14.99
N ASP A 187 -8.94 -22.44 13.91
CA ASP A 187 -9.08 -21.75 12.63
C ASP A 187 -10.01 -20.52 12.71
N ALA A 188 -11.08 -20.60 13.50
CA ALA A 188 -11.95 -19.46 13.75
C ALA A 188 -11.22 -18.34 14.49
N MET A 189 -10.41 -18.67 15.52
CA MET A 189 -9.60 -17.68 16.25
C MET A 189 -8.56 -17.01 15.36
N ALA A 190 -7.91 -17.77 14.47
CA ALA A 190 -6.97 -17.23 13.50
C ALA A 190 -7.62 -16.19 12.56
N ARG A 191 -8.83 -16.48 12.06
CA ARG A 191 -9.57 -15.55 11.19
C ARG A 191 -9.94 -14.25 11.88
N GLU A 192 -10.23 -14.29 13.18
CA GLU A 192 -10.54 -13.08 13.94
C GLU A 192 -9.29 -12.22 14.16
N LEU A 193 -8.13 -12.85 14.40
CA LEU A 193 -6.83 -12.17 14.48
C LEU A 193 -6.43 -11.54 13.14
N ASP A 194 -6.69 -12.21 12.02
CA ASP A 194 -6.48 -11.64 10.68
C ASP A 194 -7.34 -10.40 10.44
N LYS A 195 -8.62 -10.42 10.83
CA LYS A 195 -9.49 -9.24 10.72
C LYS A 195 -8.96 -8.06 11.53
N VAL A 196 -8.44 -8.33 12.74
CA VAL A 196 -7.78 -7.31 13.56
C VAL A 196 -6.55 -6.74 12.86
N ALA A 197 -5.70 -7.61 12.30
CA ALA A 197 -4.52 -7.19 11.56
C ALA A 197 -4.88 -6.33 10.33
N ASP A 198 -5.91 -6.72 9.56
CA ASP A 198 -6.33 -5.98 8.37
C ASP A 198 -6.96 -4.63 8.74
N LYS A 199 -7.70 -4.56 9.86
CA LYS A 199 -8.24 -3.31 10.40
C LYS A 199 -7.13 -2.33 10.78
N LEU A 200 -6.09 -2.83 11.47
CA LEU A 200 -4.90 -2.03 11.83
C LEU A 200 -4.09 -1.62 10.59
N ALA A 201 -3.97 -2.50 9.59
CA ALA A 201 -3.29 -2.21 8.33
C ALA A 201 -3.98 -1.12 7.53
N SER A 202 -5.32 -1.13 7.49
CA SER A 202 -6.11 -0.13 6.76
C SER A 202 -6.00 1.26 7.39
N ALA A 203 -5.80 1.33 8.70
CA ALA A 203 -5.79 2.58 9.47
C ALA A 203 -4.40 3.18 9.67
N SER A 204 -3.34 2.36 9.67
CA SER A 204 -1.95 2.81 9.78
C SER A 204 -1.42 3.44 8.49
N GLY A 205 -2.16 3.28 7.37
CA GLY A 205 -1.70 3.75 6.06
C GLY A 205 -0.42 3.07 5.59
N ALA A 206 0.02 1.97 6.24
CA ALA A 206 1.27 1.26 5.98
C ALA A 206 1.36 0.63 4.57
N LYS A 207 0.30 0.80 3.76
CA LYS A 207 0.31 0.63 2.31
C LYS A 207 -0.18 1.91 1.66
N ASP A 208 0.76 2.84 1.57
CA ASP A 208 0.88 4.00 0.70
C ASP A 208 -0.05 4.01 -0.54
N GLY A 209 -1.36 4.18 -0.33
CA GLY A 209 -2.39 3.93 -1.34
C GLY A 209 -2.28 4.89 -2.52
N GLU A 210 -1.81 6.09 -2.28
CA GLU A 210 -1.49 7.07 -3.32
C GLU A 210 -0.19 6.74 -4.05
N SER A 211 0.85 6.21 -3.39
CA SER A 211 2.08 5.80 -4.09
C SER A 211 1.83 4.58 -4.97
N ARG A 212 0.95 3.67 -4.53
CA ARG A 212 0.43 2.58 -5.38
C ARG A 212 -0.34 3.11 -6.56
N LYS A 213 -1.30 4.02 -6.35
CA LYS A 213 -2.05 4.67 -7.45
C LYS A 213 -1.12 5.37 -8.46
N LEU A 214 -0.13 6.13 -7.99
CA LEU A 214 0.85 6.79 -8.85
C LEU A 214 1.72 5.78 -9.62
N SER A 215 2.10 4.68 -8.98
CA SER A 215 2.84 3.58 -9.62
C SER A 215 1.99 2.88 -10.68
N ASP A 216 0.73 2.59 -10.37
CA ASP A 216 -0.23 1.96 -11.26
C ASP A 216 -0.53 2.86 -12.48
N GLN A 217 -0.68 4.17 -12.27
CA GLN A 217 -0.82 5.16 -13.34
C GLN A 217 0.42 5.22 -14.22
N LEU A 218 1.62 5.21 -13.64
CA LEU A 218 2.88 5.20 -14.39
C LEU A 218 3.01 3.94 -15.25
N ALA A 219 2.66 2.77 -14.69
CA ALA A 219 2.67 1.50 -15.41
C ALA A 219 1.68 1.52 -16.60
N ARG A 220 0.47 2.07 -16.42
CA ARG A 220 -0.51 2.24 -17.51
C ARG A 220 -0.01 3.15 -18.63
N VAL A 221 0.66 4.25 -18.27
CA VAL A 221 1.26 5.17 -19.26
C VAL A 221 2.37 4.48 -20.06
N GLN A 222 3.23 3.69 -19.40
CA GLN A 222 4.27 2.91 -20.06
C GLN A 222 3.70 1.84 -21.00
N GLU A 223 2.68 1.10 -20.55
CA GLU A 223 2.01 0.08 -21.36
C GLU A 223 1.37 0.67 -22.63
N GLN A 224 0.72 1.83 -22.52
CA GLN A 224 0.11 2.51 -23.67
C GLN A 224 1.15 3.03 -24.66
N ARG A 225 2.31 3.48 -24.19
CA ARG A 225 3.45 3.85 -25.06
C ARG A 225 3.94 2.63 -25.84
N ASP A 226 4.16 1.50 -25.18
CA ASP A 226 4.64 0.27 -25.82
C ASP A 226 3.65 -0.26 -26.86
N LYS A 227 2.35 -0.19 -26.56
CA LYS A 227 1.27 -0.56 -27.50
C LYS A 227 1.26 0.35 -28.74
N LEU A 228 1.33 1.68 -28.55
CA LEU A 228 1.42 2.63 -29.68
C LEU A 228 2.69 2.42 -30.53
N ASP A 229 3.80 2.02 -29.91
CA ASP A 229 5.04 1.73 -30.62
C ASP A 229 5.00 0.40 -31.38
N ARG A 230 4.26 -0.60 -30.87
CA ARG A 230 4.01 -1.85 -31.58
C ARG A 230 3.13 -1.62 -32.82
N VAL A 231 1.95 -1.03 -32.62
CA VAL A 231 1.01 -0.69 -33.72
C VAL A 231 1.69 0.22 -34.76
N GLY A 232 2.48 1.18 -34.27
CA GLY A 232 3.47 1.96 -35.02
C GLY A 232 4.23 1.19 -36.08
N ARG A 233 4.95 0.17 -35.60
CA ARG A 233 5.88 -0.64 -36.40
C ARG A 233 5.14 -1.57 -37.34
N GLU A 234 4.06 -2.18 -36.88
CA GLU A 234 3.24 -3.09 -37.69
C GLU A 234 2.60 -2.35 -38.88
N LEU A 235 2.02 -1.17 -38.64
CA LEU A 235 1.44 -0.36 -39.71
C LEU A 235 2.51 0.15 -40.69
N GLY A 236 3.68 0.56 -40.18
CA GLY A 236 4.81 1.01 -41.01
C GLY A 236 5.43 -0.12 -41.86
N GLN A 237 5.53 -1.34 -41.33
CA GLN A 237 5.99 -2.52 -42.08
C GLN A 237 5.02 -2.87 -43.20
N MET A 238 3.71 -2.91 -42.92
CA MET A 238 2.68 -3.22 -43.90
C MET A 238 2.60 -2.15 -45.01
N GLY A 239 2.76 -0.87 -44.66
CA GLY A 239 2.79 0.25 -45.61
C GLY A 239 3.99 0.18 -46.57
N ARG A 240 5.17 -0.20 -46.07
CA ARG A 240 6.37 -0.44 -46.90
C ARG A 240 6.23 -1.67 -47.79
N GLN A 241 5.62 -2.74 -47.28
CA GLN A 241 5.41 -3.99 -48.01
C GLN A 241 4.40 -3.82 -49.15
N SER A 242 3.32 -3.05 -48.96
CA SER A 242 2.39 -2.69 -50.04
C SER A 242 2.99 -1.70 -51.05
N GLY A 243 3.86 -0.78 -50.61
CA GLY A 243 4.57 0.14 -51.51
C GLY A 243 5.63 -0.54 -52.38
N ALA A 244 6.30 -1.57 -51.86
CA ALA A 244 7.27 -2.37 -52.60
C ALA A 244 6.62 -3.31 -53.62
N ASN A 245 5.46 -3.90 -53.29
CA ASN A 245 4.74 -4.82 -54.19
C ASN A 245 3.98 -4.11 -55.33
N GLY A 246 3.84 -2.79 -55.27
CA GLY A 246 3.31 -1.96 -56.37
C GLY A 246 4.34 -1.54 -57.41
N SER A 247 5.63 -1.85 -57.22
CA SER A 247 6.73 -1.42 -58.11
C SER A 247 7.36 -2.56 -58.92
N GLN A 248 6.82 -3.79 -58.86
CA GLN A 248 7.20 -4.92 -59.71
C GLN A 248 6.03 -5.33 -60.60
N GLY A 249 5.70 -4.43 -61.52
CA GLY A 249 4.68 -4.64 -62.55
C GLY A 249 4.87 -3.70 -63.74
N ALA A 250 6.12 -3.39 -64.08
CA ALA A 250 6.48 -2.51 -65.19
C ALA A 250 7.40 -3.25 -66.17
N SER A 251 6.85 -4.24 -66.87
CA SER A 251 7.33 -4.65 -68.20
C SER A 251 6.32 -5.59 -68.87
N ALA A 252 5.25 -5.01 -69.40
CA ALA A 252 4.50 -5.63 -70.50
C ALA A 252 4.08 -4.51 -71.47
N GLN A 253 4.83 -4.45 -72.55
CA GLN A 253 4.67 -3.61 -73.73
C GLN A 253 3.19 -3.50 -74.13
N LYS A 254 2.57 -2.33 -73.95
CA LYS A 254 1.26 -2.03 -74.58
C LYS A 254 1.52 -1.32 -75.90
N SER A 255 1.13 -1.98 -76.99
CA SER A 255 1.02 -1.36 -78.31
C SER A 255 -0.12 -0.32 -78.32
N PRO A 256 0.00 0.79 -79.06
CA PRO A 256 -1.04 1.82 -79.12
C PRO A 256 -2.17 1.36 -80.04
N GLY A 257 -3.40 1.30 -79.51
CA GLY A 257 -4.60 1.10 -80.32
C GLY A 257 -5.45 -0.10 -79.92
N GLN A 258 -6.15 -0.01 -78.79
CA GLN A 258 -7.37 -0.80 -78.58
C GLN A 258 -8.30 -0.07 -77.60
N THR A 259 -9.30 0.59 -78.17
CA THR A 259 -10.51 1.03 -77.48
C THR A 259 -11.36 -0.19 -77.17
N GLY A 260 -11.63 -0.45 -75.89
CA GLY A 260 -12.43 -1.59 -75.46
C GLY A 260 -12.84 -1.54 -73.99
N ARG A 261 -14.03 -0.98 -73.75
CA ARG A 261 -15.10 -1.36 -72.79
C ARG A 261 -14.74 -1.73 -71.34
N ALA A 262 -15.40 -1.01 -70.42
CA ALA A 262 -15.55 -1.37 -69.01
C ALA A 262 -16.26 -2.72 -68.83
N GLY A 263 -15.73 -3.56 -67.94
CA GLY A 263 -16.36 -4.81 -67.51
C GLY A 263 -15.39 -5.78 -66.83
N GLU A 264 -15.68 -6.09 -65.57
CA GLU A 264 -15.25 -7.29 -64.82
C GLU A 264 -13.74 -7.51 -64.58
N GLY A 265 -13.28 -6.95 -63.46
CA GLY A 265 -12.11 -7.42 -62.72
C GLY A 265 -12.49 -8.50 -61.71
N GLN A 266 -12.46 -9.74 -62.21
CA GLN A 266 -12.35 -11.03 -61.52
C GLN A 266 -11.91 -10.96 -60.04
N GLN A 267 -12.77 -11.49 -59.15
CA GLN A 267 -12.33 -12.05 -57.86
C GLN A 267 -11.28 -13.14 -58.14
N GLY A 268 -10.01 -12.82 -57.83
CA GLY A 268 -8.89 -13.75 -57.85
C GLY A 268 -8.24 -13.78 -56.47
N GLY A 269 -8.30 -14.95 -55.82
CA GLY A 269 -7.91 -15.14 -54.43
C GLY A 269 -6.45 -14.82 -54.11
N GLY A 270 -6.27 -14.03 -53.05
CA GLY A 270 -5.04 -13.82 -52.30
C GLY A 270 -5.44 -13.44 -50.87
N GLY A 271 -5.92 -14.42 -50.11
CA GLY A 271 -6.41 -14.25 -48.74
C GLY A 271 -5.30 -13.86 -47.76
N GLY A 272 -5.62 -12.96 -46.83
CA GLY A 272 -4.73 -12.53 -45.73
C GLY A 272 -4.63 -11.01 -45.64
N SER A 273 -3.85 -10.38 -46.53
CA SER A 273 -3.40 -8.99 -46.32
C SER A 273 -4.49 -7.91 -46.26
N GLY A 274 -5.59 -8.02 -47.01
CA GLY A 274 -6.62 -6.97 -47.05
C GLY A 274 -7.50 -6.89 -45.80
N SER A 275 -7.94 -8.03 -45.29
CA SER A 275 -8.75 -8.13 -44.07
C SER A 275 -7.91 -7.89 -42.81
N ASP A 276 -6.67 -8.36 -42.80
CA ASP A 276 -5.78 -8.19 -41.66
C ASP A 276 -5.34 -6.73 -41.52
N LEU A 277 -5.21 -6.02 -42.64
CA LEU A 277 -4.94 -4.58 -42.65
C LEU A 277 -6.15 -3.74 -42.23
N ALA A 278 -7.37 -4.14 -42.61
CA ALA A 278 -8.58 -3.49 -42.12
C ALA A 278 -8.70 -3.63 -40.59
N LYS A 279 -8.40 -4.82 -40.05
CA LYS A 279 -8.36 -5.08 -38.60
C LYS A 279 -7.26 -4.30 -37.89
N LEU A 280 -6.04 -4.31 -38.42
CA LEU A 280 -4.91 -3.57 -37.83
C LEU A 280 -5.16 -2.07 -37.81
N ARG A 281 -5.84 -1.54 -38.83
CA ARG A 281 -6.25 -0.15 -38.88
C ARG A 281 -7.30 0.18 -37.82
N GLU A 282 -8.30 -0.69 -37.66
CA GLU A 282 -9.32 -0.53 -36.62
C GLU A 282 -8.70 -0.58 -35.22
N GLU A 283 -7.78 -1.52 -35.00
CA GLU A 283 -6.99 -1.65 -33.77
C GLU A 283 -6.13 -0.41 -33.52
N SER A 284 -5.50 0.14 -34.56
CA SER A 284 -4.72 1.38 -34.47
C SER A 284 -5.55 2.59 -34.08
N MET A 285 -6.73 2.76 -34.68
CA MET A 285 -7.65 3.85 -34.31
C MET A 285 -8.16 3.69 -32.89
N ARG A 286 -8.50 2.46 -32.49
CA ARG A 286 -8.92 2.14 -31.13
C ARG A 286 -7.82 2.46 -30.12
N GLN A 287 -6.58 2.07 -30.41
CA GLN A 287 -5.43 2.30 -29.54
C GLN A 287 -5.13 3.80 -29.34
N LEU A 288 -5.28 4.61 -30.39
CA LEU A 288 -5.17 6.08 -30.28
C LEU A 288 -6.31 6.67 -29.45
N GLN A 289 -7.53 6.15 -29.59
CA GLN A 289 -8.67 6.58 -28.78
C GLN A 289 -8.47 6.24 -27.29
N GLU A 290 -8.05 5.02 -26.99
CA GLU A 290 -7.72 4.58 -25.61
C GLU A 290 -6.61 5.44 -25.01
N THR A 291 -5.59 5.80 -25.80
CA THR A 291 -4.52 6.71 -25.35
C THR A 291 -5.06 8.11 -25.05
N ARG A 292 -5.93 8.64 -25.92
CA ARG A 292 -6.57 9.95 -25.72
C ARG A 292 -7.42 9.98 -24.46
N ASP A 293 -8.19 8.92 -24.22
CA ASP A 293 -9.03 8.80 -23.02
C ASP A 293 -8.18 8.72 -21.74
N LEU A 294 -7.07 7.98 -21.77
CA LEU A 294 -6.12 7.93 -20.67
C LEU A 294 -5.55 9.33 -20.38
N LEU A 295 -5.07 10.05 -21.41
CA LEU A 295 -4.53 11.40 -21.25
C LEU A 295 -5.58 12.38 -20.70
N ASN A 296 -6.83 12.27 -21.16
CA ASN A 296 -7.95 13.06 -20.63
C ASN A 296 -8.25 12.73 -19.16
N GLN A 297 -8.19 11.46 -18.76
CA GLN A 297 -8.35 11.04 -17.37
C GLN A 297 -7.24 11.62 -16.50
N LEU A 298 -5.97 11.49 -16.91
CA LEU A 298 -4.84 12.09 -16.19
C LEU A 298 -4.97 13.61 -16.08
N ALA A 299 -5.40 14.29 -17.15
CA ALA A 299 -5.62 15.73 -17.16
C ALA A 299 -6.74 16.21 -16.22
N ARG A 300 -7.79 15.39 -16.05
CA ARG A 300 -8.87 15.66 -15.10
C ARG A 300 -8.46 15.42 -13.66
N GLU A 301 -7.67 14.37 -13.42
CA GLU A 301 -7.20 14.01 -12.09
C GLU A 301 -6.17 15.01 -11.55
N ASP A 302 -5.48 15.73 -12.43
CA ASP A 302 -4.40 16.63 -12.01
C ASP A 302 -4.19 17.78 -13.00
N GLN A 303 -4.54 18.99 -12.55
CA GLN A 303 -4.49 20.24 -13.33
C GLN A 303 -3.10 20.56 -13.88
N THR A 304 -2.03 20.01 -13.30
CA THR A 304 -0.67 20.22 -13.81
C THR A 304 -0.44 19.62 -15.20
N TYR A 305 -1.25 18.63 -15.59
CA TYR A 305 -1.28 18.07 -16.95
C TYR A 305 -2.09 18.93 -17.93
N ALA A 306 -3.12 19.60 -17.45
CA ALA A 306 -3.96 20.48 -18.26
C ALA A 306 -3.23 21.76 -18.67
N GLN A 307 -2.22 22.19 -17.89
CA GLN A 307 -1.51 23.45 -18.08
C GLN A 307 -0.25 23.35 -18.98
N GLY A 308 0.14 22.14 -19.40
CA GLY A 308 1.50 21.85 -19.89
C GLY A 308 1.70 21.54 -21.38
N GLY A 309 0.69 21.59 -22.25
CA GLY A 309 0.97 21.38 -23.67
C GLY A 309 -0.27 21.15 -24.53
N ALA A 310 -0.29 21.86 -25.66
CA ALA A 310 -1.19 21.75 -26.81
C ALA A 310 -2.47 20.95 -26.57
N GLY A 311 -3.60 21.65 -26.48
CA GLY A 311 -4.91 21.02 -26.55
C GLY A 311 -4.93 20.02 -27.72
N PHE A 312 -5.31 18.78 -27.43
CA PHE A 312 -5.62 17.77 -28.43
C PHE A 312 -6.93 18.16 -29.14
N THR A 313 -6.98 19.32 -29.79
CA THR A 313 -8.11 19.75 -30.61
C THR A 313 -7.99 19.14 -32.00
N PHE A 314 -8.09 17.81 -32.05
CA PHE A 314 -8.72 17.15 -33.18
C PHE A 314 -10.16 16.87 -32.76
N GLU A 315 -10.93 17.94 -32.61
CA GLU A 315 -12.39 17.85 -32.52
C GLU A 315 -12.93 17.59 -33.94
N GLY A 316 -13.56 16.43 -34.14
CA GLY A 316 -14.57 16.28 -35.19
C GLY A 316 -14.17 15.68 -36.54
N ARG A 317 -12.90 15.33 -36.82
CA ARG A 317 -12.56 14.55 -38.03
C ARG A 317 -12.10 13.15 -37.65
N GLY A 318 -13.01 12.18 -37.79
CA GLY A 318 -12.65 10.77 -37.77
C GLY A 318 -11.52 10.49 -38.76
N MET A 319 -10.51 9.73 -38.32
CA MET A 319 -9.32 9.42 -39.11
C MET A 319 -9.64 8.30 -40.11
N THR A 320 -10.33 8.61 -41.20
CA THR A 320 -10.58 7.60 -42.23
C THR A 320 -9.30 7.40 -43.05
N MET A 321 -8.47 6.39 -42.73
CA MET A 321 -7.37 6.00 -43.62
C MET A 321 -7.90 5.55 -45.00
N SER A 322 -7.31 6.05 -46.07
CA SER A 322 -7.63 5.63 -47.43
C SER A 322 -7.08 4.23 -47.74
N ALA A 323 -7.54 3.61 -48.84
CA ALA A 323 -7.07 2.29 -49.25
C ALA A 323 -5.54 2.31 -49.52
N PRO A 324 -4.80 1.27 -49.11
CA PRO A 324 -3.35 1.21 -49.26
C PRO A 324 -2.92 1.36 -50.73
N GLY A 325 -1.77 1.99 -50.96
CA GLY A 325 -1.24 2.21 -52.31
C GLY A 325 -1.81 3.43 -53.04
N THR A 326 -2.78 4.13 -52.46
CA THR A 326 -3.27 5.43 -52.96
C THR A 326 -2.44 6.60 -52.46
N GLU A 327 -2.44 7.72 -53.17
CA GLU A 327 -1.81 8.95 -52.69
C GLU A 327 -2.50 9.48 -51.41
N ALA A 328 -3.82 9.29 -51.31
CA ALA A 328 -4.59 9.61 -50.12
C ALA A 328 -4.12 8.79 -48.89
N PHE A 329 -3.74 7.52 -49.07
CA PHE A 329 -3.18 6.71 -47.99
C PHE A 329 -1.86 7.27 -47.46
N LYS A 330 -0.99 7.79 -48.33
CA LYS A 330 0.26 8.43 -47.89
C LYS A 330 -0.02 9.68 -47.05
N GLN A 331 -1.00 10.49 -47.48
CA GLN A 331 -1.42 11.68 -46.74
C GLN A 331 -2.04 11.32 -45.38
N ASP A 332 -2.89 10.30 -45.32
CA ASP A 332 -3.52 9.85 -44.08
C ASP A 332 -2.53 9.19 -43.13
N PHE A 333 -1.56 8.43 -43.67
CA PHE A 333 -0.48 7.81 -42.90
C PHE A 333 0.44 8.87 -42.28
N ALA A 334 0.82 9.91 -43.04
CA ALA A 334 1.63 11.01 -42.51
C ALA A 334 0.92 11.73 -41.35
N ARG A 335 -0.38 12.02 -41.50
CA ARG A 335 -1.19 12.63 -40.42
C ARG A 335 -1.30 11.71 -39.21
N TRP A 336 -1.38 10.40 -39.42
CA TRP A 336 -1.41 9.41 -38.35
C TRP A 336 -0.06 9.32 -37.62
N GLU A 337 1.06 9.36 -38.33
CA GLU A 337 2.40 9.37 -37.72
C GLU A 337 2.61 10.64 -36.87
N ASP A 338 2.17 11.80 -37.35
CA ASP A 338 2.21 13.05 -36.59
C ASP A 338 1.37 12.97 -35.31
N LEU A 339 0.17 12.41 -35.39
CA LEU A 339 -0.70 12.21 -34.24
C LEU A 339 -0.08 11.25 -33.22
N LYS A 340 0.47 10.14 -33.70
CA LYS A 340 1.19 9.18 -32.85
C LYS A 340 2.34 9.89 -32.13
N ARG A 341 3.16 10.66 -32.85
CA ARG A 341 4.29 11.39 -32.27
C ARG A 341 3.85 12.37 -31.18
N GLN A 342 2.75 13.08 -31.38
CA GLN A 342 2.16 13.98 -30.38
C GLN A 342 1.67 13.22 -29.14
N MET A 343 1.00 12.07 -29.32
CA MET A 343 0.54 11.23 -28.21
C MET A 343 1.71 10.63 -27.42
N THR A 344 2.75 10.13 -28.10
CA THR A 344 3.96 9.61 -27.44
C THR A 344 4.65 10.69 -26.62
N ALA A 345 4.76 11.92 -27.14
CA ALA A 345 5.34 13.05 -26.41
C ALA A 345 4.50 13.41 -25.16
N ALA A 346 3.17 13.39 -25.26
CA ALA A 346 2.29 13.64 -24.13
C ALA A 346 2.38 12.54 -23.04
N LEU A 347 2.43 11.27 -23.44
CA LEU A 347 2.65 10.15 -22.52
C LEU A 347 4.00 10.23 -21.81
N GLU A 348 5.05 10.66 -22.52
CA GLU A 348 6.38 10.86 -21.95
C GLU A 348 6.39 12.00 -20.92
N HIS A 349 5.74 13.12 -21.25
CA HIS A 349 5.54 14.21 -20.28
C HIS A 349 4.78 13.69 -19.05
N ALA A 350 3.73 12.90 -19.24
CA ALA A 350 2.95 12.32 -18.16
C ALA A 350 3.74 11.34 -17.28
N ALA A 351 4.56 10.47 -17.88
CA ALA A 351 5.45 9.58 -17.15
C ALA A 351 6.51 10.38 -16.34
N SER A 352 7.03 11.46 -16.91
CA SER A 352 8.04 12.29 -16.26
C SER A 352 7.52 13.02 -15.03
N SER A 353 6.28 13.50 -15.04
CA SER A 353 5.66 14.15 -13.88
C SER A 353 5.20 13.13 -12.84
N LEU A 354 4.65 11.97 -13.24
CA LEU A 354 4.26 10.90 -12.32
C LEU A 354 5.50 10.38 -11.57
N SER A 355 6.60 10.15 -12.27
CA SER A 355 7.87 9.75 -11.65
C SER A 355 8.43 10.84 -10.73
N LYS A 356 8.42 12.12 -11.13
CA LYS A 356 8.80 13.24 -10.25
C LYS A 356 7.93 13.33 -9.00
N LYS A 357 6.61 13.11 -9.12
CA LYS A 357 5.68 13.10 -7.99
C LYS A 357 5.94 11.93 -7.05
N LEU A 358 6.18 10.76 -7.60
CA LEU A 358 6.54 9.57 -6.83
C LEU A 358 7.88 9.75 -6.11
N GLN A 359 8.89 10.28 -6.78
CA GLN A 359 10.17 10.62 -6.16
C GLN A 359 10.04 11.72 -5.10
N ALA A 360 9.28 12.78 -5.36
CA ALA A 360 9.03 13.84 -4.41
C ALA A 360 8.26 13.32 -3.19
N LYS A 361 7.34 12.38 -3.38
CA LYS A 361 6.62 11.74 -2.28
C LYS A 361 7.53 10.82 -1.48
N GLN A 362 8.29 9.94 -2.13
CA GLN A 362 9.29 9.10 -1.45
C GLN A 362 10.34 9.93 -0.72
N ALA A 363 10.78 11.05 -1.30
CA ALA A 363 11.67 12.00 -0.66
C ALA A 363 10.99 12.68 0.53
N ARG A 364 9.72 13.08 0.41
CA ARG A 364 8.93 13.63 1.53
C ARG A 364 8.69 12.60 2.62
N ASP A 365 8.49 11.33 2.31
CA ASP A 365 8.31 10.27 3.30
C ASP A 365 9.63 9.98 4.02
N ARG A 366 10.75 9.97 3.28
CA ARG A 366 12.10 9.89 3.87
C ARG A 366 12.47 11.12 4.69
N LEU A 367 12.07 12.31 4.22
CA LEU A 367 12.27 13.57 4.93
C LEU A 367 11.33 13.70 6.11
N ALA A 368 10.09 13.22 6.07
CA ALA A 368 9.22 13.18 7.24
C ALA A 368 9.80 12.24 8.30
N ALA A 369 10.28 11.07 7.86
CA ALA A 369 11.01 10.14 8.73
C ALA A 369 12.37 10.67 9.24
N GLY A 370 12.92 11.76 8.68
CA GLY A 370 14.23 12.34 9.05
C GLY A 370 14.24 13.81 9.49
N ALA A 371 13.16 14.58 9.29
CA ALA A 371 13.06 16.01 9.58
C ALA A 371 12.51 16.29 10.98
N ASP A 372 11.85 15.31 11.60
CA ASP A 372 11.51 15.32 13.03
C ASP A 372 12.70 14.99 13.94
N ASP A 373 13.89 14.81 13.35
CA ASP A 373 15.18 14.82 14.05
C ASP A 373 15.77 16.24 14.16
N LYS A 374 14.97 17.28 13.92
CA LYS A 374 15.31 18.64 14.38
C LYS A 374 14.99 18.76 15.87
N ALA A 375 16.04 19.00 16.66
CA ALA A 375 15.92 19.34 18.07
C ALA A 375 14.81 20.40 18.28
N PRO A 376 13.91 20.21 19.26
CA PRO A 376 12.77 21.10 19.48
C PRO A 376 13.19 22.58 19.51
N PRO A 377 12.38 23.52 19.00
CA PRO A 377 12.74 24.94 18.94
C PRO A 377 13.07 25.54 20.31
N GLU A 378 12.51 24.97 21.39
CA GLU A 378 12.85 25.31 22.77
C GLU A 378 14.25 24.82 23.17
N TYR A 379 14.70 23.67 22.69
CA TYR A 379 16.06 23.18 22.90
C TYR A 379 17.08 24.08 22.19
N ARG A 380 16.75 24.57 20.99
CA ARG A 380 17.58 25.57 20.28
C ARG A 380 17.70 26.89 21.05
N LYS A 381 16.61 27.40 21.60
CA LYS A 381 16.64 28.60 22.46
C LYS A 381 17.45 28.40 23.74
N GLN A 382 17.37 27.21 24.35
CA GLN A 382 18.13 26.89 25.56
C GLN A 382 19.62 26.76 25.27
N VAL A 383 20.01 26.15 24.15
CA VAL A 383 21.40 26.08 23.69
C VAL A 383 21.94 27.49 23.38
N ASP A 384 21.17 28.32 22.68
CA ASP A 384 21.54 29.72 22.43
C ASP A 384 21.70 30.51 23.74
N THR A 385 20.78 30.34 24.68
CA THR A 385 20.83 31.01 26.00
C THR A 385 22.02 30.54 26.82
N TYR A 386 22.35 29.24 26.76
CA TYR A 386 23.50 28.64 27.42
C TYR A 386 24.83 29.16 26.83
N PHE A 387 24.97 29.18 25.51
CA PHE A 387 26.16 29.73 24.85
C PHE A 387 26.30 31.23 25.06
N LYS A 388 25.19 31.98 25.10
CA LYS A 388 25.18 33.42 25.40
C LYS A 388 25.56 33.71 26.86
N ALA A 389 25.17 32.85 27.80
CA ALA A 389 25.55 32.94 29.21
C ALA A 389 27.04 32.60 29.44
N ILE A 390 27.60 31.68 28.64
CA ILE A 390 29.03 31.35 28.68
C ILE A 390 29.87 32.45 28.01
N ALA A 391 29.44 32.97 26.86
CA ALA A 391 30.11 34.07 26.18
C ALA A 391 30.07 35.38 27.01
N GLY A 392 28.98 35.63 27.74
CA GLY A 392 28.86 36.78 28.65
C GLY A 392 29.73 36.70 29.90
N LYS A 393 30.20 35.51 30.29
CA LYS A 393 31.17 35.31 31.39
C LYS A 393 32.63 35.48 30.96
N LYS A 394 32.89 35.78 29.68
CA LYS A 394 34.23 36.01 29.12
C LYS A 394 34.38 37.46 28.67
N LYS A 395 34.38 38.39 29.63
CA LYS A 395 35.12 39.65 29.50
C LYS A 395 36.00 39.79 30.76
N PRO A 396 37.30 40.12 30.59
CA PRO A 396 38.30 40.13 31.65
C PRO A 396 37.98 41.14 32.76
#